data_AF-A0AAW9F2X0-F1
#
_entry.id   AF-A0AAW9F2X0-F1
#
_cell.length_a   1.000
_cell.length_b   1.000
_cell.length_c   1.000
_cell.angle_alpha   90.00
_cell.angle_beta   90.00
_cell.angle_gamma   90.00
#
_symmetry.space_group_name_H-M   'P 1'
#
loop_
_entity.id
_entity.type
_entity.pdbx_description
1 polymer ?
#
loop_
_entity_poly.entity_id
_entity_poly.type
_entity_poly.pdbx_seq_one_letter_code
_entity_poly.pdbx_strand_id
1 'polypeptide(L)'
;MDKKIERAAAQWQRIQNTKRAMPYLLYQLGPRREACEQHLKWDGVLLPVDDPWWRTHFPPNSNGCTCCVRQVSKHEHQQMVASGKARTSASDDGVEPGWDFTPGV
;
A
#
# COMPACT_ATOMS: atom_id res chain seq x y z
N MET A 1 -7.20 -20.79 -4.50
CA MET A 1 -6.44 -19.53 -4.53
C MET A 1 -7.41 -18.38 -4.44
N ASP A 2 -7.23 -17.50 -3.45
CA ASP A 2 -8.10 -16.35 -3.22
C ASP A 2 -7.95 -15.34 -4.36
N LYS A 3 -9.04 -15.08 -5.10
CA LYS A 3 -9.08 -14.14 -6.24
C LYS A 3 -8.52 -12.74 -5.92
N LYS A 4 -8.49 -12.34 -4.65
CA LYS A 4 -7.91 -11.07 -4.19
C LYS A 4 -6.39 -11.08 -4.26
N ILE A 5 -5.74 -12.19 -3.88
CA ILE A 5 -4.29 -12.37 -3.96
C ILE A 5 -3.82 -12.28 -5.40
N GLU A 6 -4.53 -12.95 -6.32
CA GLU A 6 -4.23 -12.89 -7.77
C GLU A 6 -4.36 -11.46 -8.33
N ARG A 7 -5.42 -10.74 -7.94
CA ARG A 7 -5.61 -9.33 -8.36
C ARG A 7 -4.54 -8.41 -7.80
N ALA A 8 -4.11 -8.63 -6.55
CA ALA A 8 -3.05 -7.88 -5.92
C ALA A 8 -1.70 -8.12 -6.58
N ALA A 9 -1.36 -9.37 -6.90
CA ALA A 9 -0.16 -9.71 -7.67
C ALA A 9 -0.17 -9.03 -9.06
N ALA A 10 -1.29 -9.09 -9.78
CA ALA A 10 -1.44 -8.41 -11.07
C ALA A 10 -1.40 -6.87 -10.95
N GLN A 11 -1.89 -6.30 -9.85
CA GLN A 11 -1.75 -4.87 -9.55
C GLN A 11 -0.29 -4.50 -9.27
N TRP A 12 0.41 -5.31 -8.49
CA TRP A 12 1.83 -5.12 -8.20
C TRP A 12 2.68 -5.16 -9.47
N GLN A 13 2.46 -6.13 -10.35
CA GLN A 13 3.16 -6.18 -11.64
C GLN A 13 2.92 -4.92 -12.49
N ARG A 14 1.68 -4.41 -12.52
CA ARG A 14 1.37 -3.16 -13.22
C ARG A 14 2.11 -1.98 -12.62
N ILE A 15 2.13 -1.87 -11.29
CA ILE A 15 2.89 -0.85 -10.56
C ILE A 15 4.38 -0.93 -10.91
N GLN A 16 4.97 -2.12 -10.89
CA GLN A 16 6.37 -2.32 -11.22
C GLN A 16 6.70 -1.90 -12.67
N ASN A 17 5.77 -2.12 -13.61
CA ASN A 17 5.93 -1.66 -14.99
C ASN A 17 5.83 -0.13 -15.12
N THR A 18 4.96 0.51 -14.34
CA THR A 18 4.73 1.97 -14.40
C THR A 18 5.55 2.79 -13.42
N LYS A 19 6.36 2.16 -12.56
CA LYS A 19 7.16 2.85 -11.52
C LYS A 19 8.10 3.93 -12.04
N ARG A 20 8.53 3.83 -13.31
CA ARG A 20 9.33 4.87 -13.97
C ARG A 20 8.58 6.20 -14.06
N ALA A 21 7.28 6.16 -14.35
CA ALA A 21 6.42 7.34 -14.44
C ALA A 21 5.84 7.72 -13.08
N MET A 22 5.43 6.73 -12.29
CA MET A 22 4.79 6.91 -10.98
C MET A 22 5.56 6.13 -9.89
N PRO A 23 6.66 6.70 -9.38
CA PRO A 23 7.55 5.98 -8.47
C PRO A 23 7.06 5.91 -7.03
N TYR A 24 5.92 6.52 -6.69
CA TYR A 24 5.38 6.54 -5.33
C TYR A 24 4.04 5.82 -5.25
N LEU A 25 3.76 5.26 -4.07
CA LEU A 25 2.52 4.61 -3.73
C LEU A 25 1.91 5.26 -2.49
N LEU A 26 0.63 5.58 -2.59
CA LEU A 26 -0.20 6.06 -1.49
C LEU A 26 -1.06 4.90 -0.99
N TYR A 27 -0.93 4.58 0.29
CA TYR A 27 -1.81 3.65 0.98
C TYR A 27 -3.12 4.35 1.34
N GLN A 28 -4.25 3.74 1.00
CA GLN A 28 -5.58 4.28 1.29
C GLN A 28 -6.41 3.23 2.03
N LEU A 29 -6.92 3.62 3.20
CA LEU A 29 -7.82 2.80 3.98
C LEU A 29 -9.18 2.66 3.26
N GLY A 30 -9.66 1.42 3.16
CA GLY A 30 -11.00 1.15 2.62
C GLY A 30 -12.11 1.51 3.62
N PRO A 31 -13.38 1.64 3.18
CA PRO A 31 -14.50 2.08 4.02
C PRO A 31 -14.99 1.03 5.03
N ARG A 32 -14.22 -0.03 5.29
CA ARG A 32 -14.66 -1.10 6.19
C ARG A 32 -14.69 -0.58 7.63
N ARG A 33 -15.81 -0.80 8.33
CA ARG A 33 -15.98 -0.42 9.75
C ARG A 33 -15.00 -1.13 10.69
N GLU A 34 -14.70 -2.40 10.41
CA GLU A 34 -13.73 -3.21 11.14
C GLU A 34 -12.37 -3.19 10.42
N ALA A 35 -11.80 -2.01 10.24
CA ALA A 35 -10.39 -1.93 9.90
C ALA A 35 -9.58 -2.32 11.14
N CYS A 36 -8.70 -3.31 11.02
CA CYS A 36 -7.73 -3.58 12.09
C CYS A 36 -7.00 -2.27 12.45
N GLU A 37 -6.79 -1.99 13.73
CA GLU A 37 -6.25 -0.71 14.22
C GLU A 37 -4.90 -0.36 13.55
N GLN A 38 -4.14 -1.37 13.14
CA GLN A 38 -2.90 -1.22 12.36
C GLN A 38 -3.14 -0.52 11.01
N HIS A 39 -4.23 -0.80 10.30
CA HIS A 39 -4.53 -0.19 9.01
C HIS A 39 -4.84 1.31 9.10
N LEU A 40 -5.39 1.78 10.23
CA LEU A 40 -5.60 3.22 10.49
C LEU A 40 -4.26 3.95 10.59
N LYS A 41 -3.24 3.28 11.13
CA LYS A 41 -1.88 3.84 11.20
C LYS A 41 -1.26 3.99 9.81
N TRP A 42 -1.67 3.19 8.83
CA TRP A 42 -1.10 3.22 7.48
C TRP A 42 -1.85 4.14 6.50
N ASP A 43 -2.99 4.71 6.88
CA ASP A 43 -3.77 5.58 5.99
C ASP A 43 -3.00 6.84 5.56
N GLY A 44 -2.86 7.08 4.27
CA GLY A 44 -2.11 8.24 3.77
C GLY A 44 -0.58 8.08 3.86
N VAL A 45 -0.07 6.87 4.11
CA VAL A 45 1.35 6.54 3.92
C VAL A 45 1.71 6.69 2.45
N LEU A 46 2.73 7.50 2.17
CA LEU A 46 3.24 7.79 0.85
C LEU A 46 4.72 7.41 0.80
N LEU A 47 5.02 6.27 0.17
CA LEU A 47 6.36 5.69 0.09
C LEU A 47 6.72 5.34 -1.35
N PRO A 48 8.02 5.27 -1.70
CA PRO A 48 8.43 4.82 -3.03
C PRO A 48 8.02 3.35 -3.28
N VAL A 49 7.79 2.99 -4.54
CA VAL A 49 7.37 1.62 -4.94
C VAL A 49 8.37 0.55 -4.50
N ASP A 50 9.66 0.86 -4.54
CA ASP A 50 10.74 -0.07 -4.17
C ASP A 50 11.03 -0.09 -2.65
N ASP A 51 10.21 0.58 -1.84
CA ASP A 51 10.38 0.58 -0.38
C ASP A 51 10.12 -0.83 0.22
N PRO A 52 10.99 -1.34 1.11
CA PRO A 52 10.81 -2.65 1.71
C PRO A 52 9.50 -2.79 2.51
N TRP A 53 8.93 -1.67 2.97
CA TRP A 53 7.66 -1.66 3.70
C TRP A 53 6.51 -2.31 2.91
N TRP A 54 6.48 -2.15 1.58
CA TRP A 54 5.45 -2.75 0.72
C TRP A 54 5.53 -4.28 0.66
N ARG A 55 6.64 -4.90 1.05
CA ARG A 55 6.75 -6.37 1.02
C ARG A 55 5.83 -7.04 2.03
N THR A 56 5.53 -6.35 3.12
CA THR A 56 4.70 -6.85 4.24
C THR A 56 3.37 -6.13 4.37
N HIS A 57 3.27 -4.88 3.89
CA HIS A 57 2.10 -4.02 4.09
C HIS A 57 1.25 -3.80 2.82
N PHE A 58 1.54 -4.49 1.73
CA PHE A 58 0.80 -4.36 0.47
C PHE A 58 -0.49 -5.20 0.47
N PRO A 59 -1.66 -4.59 0.21
CA PRO A 59 -2.93 -5.28 0.31
C PRO A 59 -3.09 -6.42 -0.71
N PRO A 60 -3.86 -7.48 -0.39
CA PRO A 60 -4.64 -7.67 0.84
C PRO A 60 -3.76 -8.02 2.02
N ASN A 61 -3.93 -7.33 3.16
CA ASN A 61 -3.17 -7.58 4.41
C ASN A 61 -3.92 -8.49 5.40
N SER A 62 -5.22 -8.73 5.15
CA SER A 62 -6.04 -9.63 5.95
C SER A 62 -7.28 -10.10 5.19
N ASN A 63 -7.93 -11.16 5.68
CA ASN A 63 -9.14 -11.67 5.08
C ASN A 63 -10.28 -10.63 5.19
N GLY A 64 -10.82 -10.21 4.05
CA GLY A 64 -11.85 -9.16 4.02
C GLY A 64 -11.30 -7.72 3.99
N CYS A 65 -9.99 -7.53 3.93
CA CYS A 65 -9.40 -6.20 3.75
C CYS A 65 -9.92 -5.53 2.45
N THR A 66 -10.23 -4.24 2.56
CA THR A 66 -10.70 -3.37 1.45
C THR A 66 -9.74 -2.20 1.21
N CYS A 67 -8.57 -2.21 1.84
CA CYS A 67 -7.53 -1.20 1.60
C CYS A 67 -6.98 -1.32 0.19
N CYS A 68 -6.56 -0.19 -0.36
CA CYS A 68 -6.05 -0.08 -1.71
C CYS A 68 -4.77 0.75 -1.73
N VAL A 69 -3.95 0.53 -2.75
CA VAL A 69 -2.81 1.40 -3.05
C VAL A 69 -3.06 2.18 -4.33
N ARG A 70 -2.64 3.45 -4.35
CA ARG A 70 -2.72 4.33 -5.51
C ARG A 70 -1.32 4.75 -5.94
N GLN A 71 -1.05 4.68 -7.24
CA GLN A 71 0.19 5.20 -7.80
C GLN A 71 0.18 6.72 -7.84
N VAL A 72 1.30 7.32 -7.47
CA VAL A 72 1.48 8.76 -7.36
C VAL A 72 2.74 9.17 -8.12
N SER A 73 2.59 10.18 -8.98
CA SER A 73 3.68 10.78 -9.74
C SER A 73 4.57 11.65 -8.84
N LYS A 74 5.82 11.92 -9.24
CA LYS A 74 6.74 12.80 -8.48
C LYS A 74 6.14 14.17 -8.18
N HIS A 75 5.44 14.76 -9.16
CA HIS A 75 4.80 16.06 -9.01
C HIS A 75 3.67 16.04 -7.97
N GLU A 76 2.80 15.02 -8.03
CA GLU A 76 1.72 14.88 -7.05
C GLU A 76 2.25 14.55 -5.65
N HIS A 77 3.31 13.75 -5.55
CA HIS A 77 4.02 13.53 -4.30
C HIS A 77 4.49 14.85 -3.68
N GLN A 78 5.16 15.71 -4.47
CA GLN A 78 5.60 17.03 -4.00
C GLN A 78 4.43 17.89 -3.53
N GLN A 79 3.29 17.86 -4.23
CA GLN A 79 2.09 18.60 -3.82
C GLN A 79 1.50 18.08 -2.51
N MET A 80 1.43 16.76 -2.33
CA MET A 80 0.90 16.15 -1.11
C MET A 80 1.79 16.42 0.10
N VAL A 81 3.12 16.36 -0.10
CA VAL A 81 4.12 16.73 0.92
C VAL A 81 4.02 18.21 1.25
N ALA A 82 3.94 19.10 0.25
CA ALA A 82 3.80 20.54 0.46
C ALA A 82 2.47 20.89 1.15
N SER A 83 1.40 20.15 0.87
CA SER A 83 0.09 20.31 1.50
C SER A 83 0.02 19.73 2.92
N GLY A 84 1.05 19.01 3.39
CA GLY A 84 1.07 18.34 4.69
C GLY A 84 0.05 17.19 4.83
N LYS A 85 -0.48 16.69 3.72
CA LYS A 85 -1.55 15.66 3.70
C LYS A 85 -1.01 14.23 3.55
N ALA A 86 0.28 14.05 3.27
CA ALA A 86 0.90 12.74 3.10
C ALA A 86 1.87 12.43 4.23
N ARG A 87 1.85 11.17 4.69
CA ARG A 87 2.80 10.62 5.66
C ARG A 87 3.94 9.96 4.91
N THR A 88 5.14 10.54 4.95
CA THR A 88 6.34 9.97 4.31
C THR A 88 7.10 8.97 5.19
N SER A 89 6.60 8.73 6.41
CA SER A 89 7.10 7.73 7.34
C SER A 89 5.98 6.76 7.69
N ALA A 90 6.21 5.46 7.46
CA ALA A 90 5.30 4.42 7.90
C ALA A 90 5.80 3.76 9.17
N SER A 91 4.88 3.39 10.06
CA SER A 91 5.22 2.57 11.22
C SER A 91 5.38 1.11 10.79
N ASP A 92 6.49 0.50 11.17
CA ASP A 92 6.75 -0.95 11.03
C ASP A 92 6.11 -1.68 12.22
N ASP A 93 4.77 -1.72 12.26
CA ASP A 93 4.02 -2.45 13.28
C ASP A 93 3.82 -3.94 12.91
N GLY A 94 4.35 -4.39 11.77
CA GLY A 94 4.19 -5.73 11.22
C GLY A 94 2.80 -5.99 10.61
N VAL A 95 2.71 -7.03 9.77
CA VAL A 95 1.43 -7.59 9.29
C VAL A 95 0.84 -8.53 10.36
N GLU A 96 -0.48 -8.61 10.47
CA GLU A 96 -1.17 -9.49 11.44
C GLU A 96 -0.61 -10.93 11.36
N PRO A 97 -0.34 -11.60 12.50
CA PRO A 97 0.19 -12.95 12.50
C PRO A 97 -0.80 -13.92 11.83
N GLY A 98 -0.38 -14.54 10.72
CA GLY A 98 -1.17 -15.54 9.98
C GLY A 98 -1.58 -15.15 8.56
N TRP A 99 -1.15 -13.99 8.04
CA TRP A 99 -1.36 -13.61 6.64
C TRP A 99 -0.03 -13.43 5.88
N ASP A 100 0.41 -14.47 5.17
CA ASP A 100 1.67 -14.52 4.42
C ASP A 100 1.45 -14.19 2.93
N PHE A 101 1.17 -12.92 2.61
CA PHE A 101 1.18 -12.44 1.22
C PHE A 101 2.41 -11.56 0.95
N THR A 102 3.43 -12.15 0.35
CA THR A 102 4.56 -11.42 -0.23
C THR A 102 4.34 -11.23 -1.73
N PRO A 103 4.04 -10.01 -2.21
CA PRO A 103 3.87 -9.78 -3.65
C PRO A 103 5.21 -9.97 -4.37
N GLY A 104 5.38 -11.13 -5.02
CA GLY A 104 6.51 -11.41 -5.92
C GLY A 104 7.55 -12.42 -5.42
N VAL A 105 7.14 -13.48 -4.71
CA VAL A 105 7.93 -14.74 -4.66
C VAL A 105 7.33 -15.77 -5.61
#